data_AF-A0A914Y5L0-F1
#
_entry.id   AF-A0A914Y5L0-F1
#
_cell.length_a   1.000
_cell.length_b   1.000
_cell.length_c   1.000
_cell.angle_alpha   90.00
_cell.angle_beta   90.00
_cell.angle_gamma   90.00
#
_symmetry.space_group_name_H-M   'P 1'
#
loop_
_entity.id
_entity.type
_entity.pdbx_description
1 polymer ?
#
loop_
_entity_poly.entity_id
_entity_poly.type
_entity_poly.pdbx_seq_one_letter_code
_entity_poly.pdbx_strand_id
1 'polypeptide(L)'
;MYSVTVSNILGSTLTELPIRGQTFGPDANIQLQLIQGNDFVSLDPRTKKLTLEKELDRDEGLSRFEILIECKSLLDDHFPEVSFRIVQLRHQ
;
A
#
# COMPACT_ATOMS: atom_id res chain seq x y z
N MET A 1 7.61 4.11 9.82
CA MET A 1 7.80 3.46 8.50
C MET A 1 7.53 1.98 8.68
N TYR A 2 6.50 1.45 8.02
CA TYR A 2 6.15 0.03 8.05
C TYR A 2 6.87 -0.70 6.91
N SER A 3 7.47 -1.86 7.18
CA SER A 3 8.10 -2.69 6.16
C SER A 3 7.36 -4.01 5.97
N VAL A 4 6.98 -4.32 4.73
CA VAL A 4 6.32 -5.58 4.37
C VAL A 4 7.21 -6.37 3.43
N THR A 5 7.36 -7.66 3.72
CA THR A 5 7.96 -8.64 2.80
C THR A 5 6.88 -9.28 1.96
N VAL A 6 7.12 -9.38 0.67
CA VAL A 6 6.14 -9.93 -0.27
C VAL A 6 6.74 -10.95 -1.22
N SER A 7 5.93 -11.94 -1.57
CA SER A 7 6.18 -12.85 -2.68
C SER A 7 5.91 -12.12 -3.99
N ASN A 8 6.75 -12.31 -5.02
CA ASN A 8 6.55 -11.68 -6.34
C ASN A 8 5.50 -12.48 -7.15
N ILE A 9 4.24 -12.40 -6.73
CA ILE A 9 3.11 -13.05 -7.40
C ILE A 9 2.15 -11.94 -7.84
N LEU A 10 1.98 -11.77 -9.14
CA LEU A 10 1.01 -10.82 -9.69
C LEU A 10 -0.40 -11.11 -9.18
N GLY A 11 -1.14 -10.04 -8.89
CA GLY A 11 -2.50 -10.10 -8.32
C GLY A 11 -2.54 -10.56 -6.87
N SER A 12 -1.40 -10.84 -6.23
CA SER A 12 -1.38 -11.21 -4.82
C SER A 12 -1.53 -10.00 -3.90
N THR A 13 -2.27 -10.18 -2.81
CA THR A 13 -2.33 -9.19 -1.74
C THR A 13 -0.98 -9.14 -1.02
N LEU A 14 -0.35 -7.97 -1.04
CA LEU A 14 0.89 -7.69 -0.34
C LEU A 14 0.67 -7.52 1.14
N THR A 15 -0.33 -6.73 1.51
CA THR A 15 -0.69 -6.47 2.91
C THR A 15 -2.08 -5.86 3.01
N GLU A 16 -2.62 -5.91 4.23
CA GLU A 16 -3.76 -5.11 4.65
C GLU A 16 -3.25 -3.97 5.52
N LEU A 17 -3.64 -2.73 5.19
CA LEU A 17 -3.21 -1.56 5.93
C LEU A 17 -3.83 -1.58 7.34
N PRO A 18 -3.04 -1.38 8.41
CA PRO A 18 -3.53 -1.45 9.80
C PRO A 18 -4.31 -0.19 10.21
N ILE A 19 -5.25 0.24 9.38
CA ILE A 19 -6.02 1.48 9.53
C ILE A 19 -7.36 1.16 10.17
N ARG A 20 -7.62 1.74 11.34
CA ARG A 20 -8.91 1.67 12.02
C ARG A 20 -9.85 2.75 11.49
N GLY A 21 -11.13 2.42 11.30
CA GLY A 21 -12.13 3.33 10.74
C GLY A 21 -12.69 2.85 9.41
N GLN A 22 -13.64 3.61 8.86
CA GLN A 22 -14.31 3.30 7.60
C GLN A 22 -13.67 4.10 6.48
N THR A 23 -13.05 3.40 5.53
CA THR A 23 -12.25 3.99 4.45
C THR A 23 -12.97 4.04 3.10
N PHE A 24 -14.20 3.53 3.05
CA PHE A 24 -15.00 3.45 1.84
C PHE A 24 -16.51 3.48 2.13
N GLY A 25 -17.27 4.06 1.20
CA GLY A 25 -18.73 4.17 1.27
C GLY A 25 -19.21 5.52 1.79
N PRO A 26 -20.55 5.71 1.91
CA PRO A 26 -21.15 6.99 2.28
C PRO A 26 -20.77 7.44 3.70
N ASP A 27 -20.51 6.50 4.61
CA ASP A 27 -20.12 6.77 6.00
C ASP A 27 -18.60 6.71 6.22
N ALA A 28 -17.81 6.75 5.14
CA ALA A 28 -16.35 6.77 5.26
C ALA A 28 -15.90 8.01 6.04
N ASN A 29 -15.07 7.80 7.06
CA ASN A 29 -14.48 8.85 7.87
C ASN A 29 -12.97 8.99 7.65
N ILE A 30 -12.39 8.13 6.82
CA ILE A 30 -10.99 8.17 6.41
C ILE A 30 -10.93 8.07 4.89
N GLN A 31 -10.16 8.94 4.27
CA GLN A 31 -9.82 8.86 2.87
C GLN A 31 -8.41 8.29 2.73
N LEU A 32 -8.25 7.32 1.83
CA LEU A 32 -6.94 6.76 1.48
C LEU A 32 -6.57 7.17 0.07
N GLN A 33 -5.32 7.59 -0.12
CA GLN A 33 -4.79 7.93 -1.42
C GLN A 33 -3.39 7.34 -1.61
N LEU A 34 -3.21 6.59 -2.69
CA LEU A 34 -1.89 6.14 -3.12
C LEU A 34 -1.17 7.31 -3.80
N ILE A 35 -0.10 7.81 -3.18
CA ILE A 35 0.68 8.96 -3.66
C ILE A 35 1.88 8.51 -4.50
N GLN A 36 2.45 7.35 -4.17
CA GLN A 36 3.59 6.76 -4.88
C GLN A 36 3.45 5.24 -4.95
N GLY A 37 3.82 4.63 -6.08
CA GLY A 37 3.84 3.18 -6.27
C GLY A 37 2.70 2.63 -7.12
N ASN A 38 1.86 3.48 -7.71
CA ASN A 38 0.77 3.13 -8.63
C ASN A 38 1.20 2.31 -9.85
N ASP A 39 2.46 2.36 -10.24
CA ASP A 39 3.00 1.54 -11.33
C ASP A 39 3.24 0.08 -10.93
N PHE A 40 3.21 -0.21 -9.62
CA PHE A 40 3.50 -1.52 -9.05
C PHE A 40 2.33 -2.10 -8.28
N VAL A 41 1.48 -1.27 -7.67
CA VAL A 41 0.40 -1.73 -6.81
C VAL A 41 -0.91 -0.99 -7.06
N SER A 42 -1.99 -1.68 -6.75
CA SER A 42 -3.31 -1.09 -6.55
C SER A 42 -3.66 -1.04 -5.06
N LEU A 43 -4.41 -0.01 -4.66
CA LEU A 43 -4.98 0.12 -3.31
C LEU A 43 -6.49 -0.02 -3.40
N ASP A 44 -7.05 -1.03 -2.73
CA ASP A 44 -8.49 -1.13 -2.53
C ASP A 44 -8.88 -0.46 -1.21
N PRO A 45 -9.52 0.73 -1.23
CA PRO A 45 -9.93 1.42 -0.01
C PRO A 45 -11.07 0.72 0.74
N ARG A 46 -11.83 -0.18 0.10
CA ARG A 46 -12.90 -0.94 0.76
C ARG A 46 -12.34 -2.03 1.67
N THR A 47 -11.36 -2.77 1.17
CA THR A 47 -10.71 -3.86 1.92
C THR A 47 -9.41 -3.44 2.60
N LYS A 48 -8.91 -2.22 2.32
CA LYS A 48 -7.64 -1.67 2.78
C LYS A 48 -6.45 -2.52 2.36
N LYS A 49 -6.53 -3.17 1.20
CA LYS A 49 -5.50 -4.08 0.70
C LYS A 49 -4.65 -3.43 -0.37
N LEU A 50 -3.35 -3.71 -0.32
CA LEU A 50 -2.42 -3.46 -1.41
C LEU A 50 -2.24 -4.74 -2.21
N THR A 51 -2.39 -4.65 -3.53
CA THR A 51 -2.23 -5.77 -4.46
C THR A 51 -1.10 -5.47 -5.43
N LEU A 52 -0.24 -6.44 -5.70
CA LEU A 52 0.84 -6.29 -6.68
C LEU A 52 0.30 -6.42 -8.10
N GLU A 53 0.45 -5.36 -8.90
CA GLU A 53 -0.01 -5.30 -10.29
C GLU A 53 1.14 -5.44 -11.30
N LYS A 54 2.38 -5.27 -10.86
CA LYS A 54 3.58 -5.41 -11.70
C LYS A 54 4.63 -6.27 -11.02
N GLU A 55 5.25 -7.17 -11.78
CA GLU A 55 6.35 -7.99 -11.29
C GLU A 55 7.57 -7.13 -10.97
N LEU A 56 8.25 -7.50 -9.90
CA LEU A 56 9.57 -6.97 -9.60
C LEU A 56 10.61 -7.77 -10.38
N ASP A 57 10.95 -7.27 -11.57
CA ASP A 57 12.02 -7.85 -12.37
C ASP A 57 13.38 -7.39 -11.83
N ARG A 58 14.13 -8.36 -11.30
CA ARG A 58 15.46 -8.13 -10.75
C ARG A 58 16.51 -7.88 -11.83
N ASP A 59 16.30 -8.40 -13.04
CA ASP A 59 17.22 -8.21 -14.16
C ASP A 59 17.11 -6.78 -14.71
N GLU A 60 15.97 -6.12 -14.49
CA GLU A 60 15.79 -4.67 -14.69
C GLU A 60 16.29 -3.81 -13.51
N GLY A 61 16.88 -4.43 -12.47
CA GLY A 61 17.38 -3.75 -11.28
C GLY A 61 16.32 -3.41 -10.23
N LEU A 62 15.06 -3.83 -10.46
CA LEU A 62 13.93 -3.57 -9.56
C LEU A 62 13.83 -4.66 -8.49
N SER A 63 14.65 -4.54 -7.45
CA SER A 63 14.61 -5.43 -6.28
C SER A 63 13.80 -4.89 -5.09
N ARG A 64 13.38 -3.62 -5.17
CA ARG A 64 12.61 -2.91 -4.14
C ARG A 64 11.87 -1.73 -4.75
N PHE A 65 10.77 -1.34 -4.12
CA PHE A 65 10.05 -0.13 -4.47
C PHE A 65 9.40 0.47 -3.21
N GLU A 66 9.11 1.77 -3.26
CA GLU A 66 8.55 2.50 -2.13
C GLU A 66 7.13 2.92 -2.45
N ILE A 67 6.25 2.78 -1.47
CA ILE A 67 4.83 3.09 -1.58
C ILE A 67 4.51 4.17 -0.55
N LEU A 68 3.91 5.26 -1.01
CA LEU A 68 3.43 6.30 -0.10
C LEU A 68 1.91 6.31 -0.14
N ILE A 69 1.28 6.19 1.03
CA ILE A 69 -0.17 6.24 1.16
C ILE A 69 -0.51 7.37 2.12
N GLU A 70 -1.22 8.36 1.59
CA GLU A 70 -1.81 9.38 2.43
C GLU A 70 -3.08 8.81 3.06
N CYS A 71 -3.21 9.04 4.37
CA CYS A 71 -4.43 8.79 5.11
C CYS A 71 -4.93 10.15 5.59
N LYS A 72 -6.17 10.49 5.28
CA LYS A 72 -6.78 11.73 5.73
C LYS A 72 -8.04 11.42 6.52
N SER A 73 -8.08 11.81 7.79
CA SER A 73 -9.34 11.82 8.53
C SER A 73 -10.22 12.92 7.98
N LEU A 74 -11.50 12.61 7.79
CA LEU A 74 -12.53 13.60 7.45
C LEU A 74 -13.13 14.27 8.70
N LEU A 75 -12.68 13.84 9.88
CA LEU A 75 -13.16 14.31 11.19
C LEU A 75 -12.10 15.12 11.96
N ASP A 76 -10.84 15.10 11.51
CA ASP A 76 -9.71 15.74 12.20
C ASP A 76 -8.68 16.22 11.16
N ASP A 77 -8.27 17.48 11.26
CA ASP A 77 -7.34 18.12 10.33
C ASP A 77 -5.85 17.77 10.62
N HIS A 78 -5.55 17.11 11.76
CA HIS A 78 -4.17 16.73 12.14
C HIS A 78 -3.85 15.25 11.89
N PHE A 79 -4.28 14.69 10.76
CA PHE A 79 -4.09 13.26 10.50
C PHE A 79 -2.68 12.94 9.95
N PRO A 80 -2.02 11.85 10.41
CA PRO A 80 -0.67 11.50 9.98
C PRO A 80 -0.63 10.91 8.57
N GLU A 81 0.36 11.33 7.78
CA GLU A 81 0.81 10.61 6.58
C GLU A 81 1.43 9.25 6.97
N VAL A 82 1.12 8.19 6.22
CA VAL A 82 1.66 6.84 6.50
C VAL A 82 2.48 6.33 5.32
N SER A 83 3.80 6.23 5.51
CA SER A 83 4.70 5.66 4.49
C SER A 83 4.93 4.16 4.69
N PHE A 84 4.78 3.41 3.59
CA PHE A 84 5.01 1.97 3.54
C PHE A 84 6.22 1.64 2.64
N ARG A 85 7.18 0.91 3.18
CA ARG A 85 8.36 0.48 2.42
C ARG A 85 8.26 -1.01 2.14
N ILE A 86 8.07 -1.40 0.88
CA ILE A 86 8.02 -2.81 0.52
C ILE A 86 9.40 -3.28 0.06
N VAL A 87 9.89 -4.34 0.68
CA VAL A 87 11.18 -4.95 0.33
C VAL A 87 10.92 -6.41 -0.02
N GLN A 88 11.32 -6.82 -1.22
CA GLN A 88 11.24 -8.22 -1.61
C GLN A 88 12.36 -9.00 -0.89
N LEU A 89 12.02 -10.05 -0.13
CA LEU A 89 13.03 -10.93 0.45
C LEU A 89 13.59 -11.90 -0.60
N ARG A 90 14.85 -12.29 -0.39
CA ARG A 90 15.48 -13.42 -1.09
C ARG A 90 14.84 -14.71 -0.59
N HIS A 91 14.27 -15.52 -1.48
CA HIS A 91 14.29 -16.96 -1.23
C HIS A 91 15.75 -17.40 -1.44
N GLN A 92 16.35 -17.92 -0.38
CA GLN A 92 17.57 -18.73 -0.47
C GLN A 92 17.25 -20.06 -1.12
#